data_AF-A0A2G9RTX3-F1
#
_entry.id   AF-A0A2G9RTX3-F1
#
_cell.length_a   1.000
_cell.length_b   1.000
_cell.length_c   1.000
_cell.angle_alpha   90.00
_cell.angle_beta   90.00
_cell.angle_gamma   90.00
#
_symmetry.space_group_name_H-M   'P 1'
#
loop_
_entity.id
_entity.type
_entity.pdbx_description
1 polymer ?
#
loop_
_entity_poly.entity_id
_entity_poly.type
_entity_poly.pdbx_seq_one_letter_code
_entity_poly.pdbx_strand_id
1 'polypeptide(L)'
;MFKDTVVKYFKIRPFNNLVVLDLCRHEVRYGCLREDECFYAHSLVELRVWVIQNKTGITVEEIVRESQKYWVNESSAHKPQEVLGLCGLYPALDGAGGY
;
A
#
# COMPACT_ATOMS: atom_id res chain seq x y z
N MET A 1 -2.00 -13.74 5.99
CA MET A 1 -1.47 -13.04 4.81
C MET A 1 -2.32 -11.79 4.62
N PHE A 2 -1.86 -10.63 5.11
CA PHE A 2 -2.59 -9.37 4.90
C PHE A 2 -2.50 -9.04 3.42
N LYS A 3 -3.63 -9.14 2.71
CA LYS A 3 -3.71 -8.95 1.25
C LYS A 3 -3.81 -7.49 0.83
N ASP A 4 -3.86 -6.58 1.80
CA ASP A 4 -4.01 -5.15 1.54
C ASP A 4 -2.71 -4.43 1.95
N THR A 5 -1.85 -4.15 0.97
CA THR A 5 -0.67 -3.29 1.13
C THR A 5 -1.05 -1.80 1.20
N VAL A 6 -2.35 -1.50 1.23
CA VAL A 6 -2.94 -0.18 1.09
C VAL A 6 -3.80 0.10 2.32
N VAL A 7 -3.52 1.21 2.98
CA VAL A 7 -4.29 1.67 4.13
C VAL A 7 -4.96 2.98 3.76
N LYS A 8 -6.27 3.08 4.02
CA LYS A 8 -7.01 4.34 3.85
C LYS A 8 -6.52 5.31 4.92
N TYR A 9 -6.17 6.54 4.51
CA TYR A 9 -5.56 7.52 5.40
C TYR A 9 -6.37 7.80 6.68
N PHE A 10 -7.70 7.77 6.62
CA PHE A 10 -8.56 8.00 7.80
C PHE A 10 -8.37 6.96 8.94
N LYS A 11 -7.71 5.83 8.68
CA LYS A 11 -7.35 4.84 9.70
C LYS A 11 -6.09 5.23 10.49
N ILE A 12 -5.41 6.30 10.10
CA ILE A 12 -4.21 6.82 10.74
C ILE A 12 -4.61 8.03 11.56
N ARG A 13 -4.36 8.00 12.87
CA ARG A 13 -4.71 9.13 13.72
C ARG A 13 -3.78 10.32 13.47
N PRO A 14 -4.24 11.55 13.70
CA PRO A 14 -3.43 12.73 13.49
C PRO A 14 -2.17 12.73 14.35
N PHE A 15 -1.05 13.12 13.75
CA PHE A 15 0.16 13.43 14.51
C PHE A 15 -0.08 14.67 15.39
N ASN A 16 0.34 14.59 16.64
CA ASN A 16 0.37 15.71 17.57
C ASN A 16 1.69 15.70 18.35
N ASN A 17 2.14 16.84 18.85
CA ASN A 17 3.44 16.94 19.54
C ASN A 17 3.48 16.23 20.92
N LEU A 18 2.36 15.68 21.38
CA LEU A 18 2.25 14.95 22.66
C LEU A 18 2.36 13.42 22.46
N VAL A 19 2.39 12.92 21.21
CA VAL A 19 2.51 11.48 20.96
C VAL A 19 3.90 10.96 21.29
N VAL A 20 3.96 9.70 21.68
CA VAL A 20 5.19 8.93 21.80
C VAL A 20 5.44 8.18 20.50
N LEU A 21 6.63 8.36 19.91
CA LEU A 21 7.04 7.69 18.67
C LEU A 21 7.49 6.24 18.93
N ASP A 22 6.62 5.45 19.54
CA ASP A 22 6.78 4.00 19.76
C ASP A 22 5.42 3.29 19.66
N LEU A 23 5.44 1.97 19.49
CA LEU A 23 4.23 1.15 19.39
C LEU A 23 3.54 0.97 20.74
N CYS A 24 2.21 1.02 20.71
CA CYS A 24 1.35 0.71 21.83
C CYS A 24 1.44 -0.78 22.14
N ARG A 25 2.05 -1.12 23.27
CA ARG A 25 2.17 -2.52 23.73
C ARG A 25 0.80 -3.17 24.02
N HIS A 26 -0.19 -2.38 24.41
CA HIS A 26 -1.55 -2.87 24.68
C HIS A 26 -2.27 -3.26 23.40
N GLU A 27 -2.19 -2.41 22.36
CA GLU A 27 -2.83 -2.66 21.07
C GLU A 27 -2.38 -4.00 20.47
N VAL A 28 -1.06 -4.24 20.48
CA VAL A 28 -0.44 -5.46 19.91
C VAL A 28 -0.93 -6.74 20.60
N ARG A 29 -1.32 -6.69 21.87
CA ARG A 29 -1.53 -7.88 22.69
C ARG A 29 -2.98 -8.14 23.08
N TYR A 30 -3.72 -7.08 23.40
CA TYR A 30 -5.06 -7.18 23.98
C TYR A 30 -6.06 -6.19 23.37
N GLY A 31 -5.63 -5.32 22.45
CA GLY A 31 -6.38 -4.14 22.03
C GLY A 31 -6.28 -3.00 23.05
N CYS A 32 -6.09 -1.78 22.58
CA CYS A 32 -5.95 -0.62 23.44
C CYS A 32 -7.30 0.06 23.70
N LEU A 33 -7.73 0.07 24.96
CA LEU A 33 -8.99 0.70 25.39
C LEU A 33 -8.97 2.24 25.37
N ARG A 34 -7.80 2.86 25.18
CA ARG A 34 -7.71 4.32 25.03
C ARG A 34 -8.05 4.78 23.62
N GLU A 35 -8.08 3.87 22.65
CA GLU A 35 -8.43 4.17 21.27
C GLU A 35 -7.66 5.40 20.77
N ASP A 36 -8.38 6.45 20.34
CA ASP A 36 -7.80 7.68 19.81
C ASP A 36 -7.04 8.51 20.86
N GLU A 37 -7.34 8.34 22.15
CA GLU A 37 -6.67 9.02 23.27
C GLU A 37 -5.33 8.37 23.65
N CYS A 38 -4.93 7.27 23.00
CA CYS A 38 -3.65 6.64 23.25
C CYS A 38 -2.49 7.45 22.67
N PHE A 39 -1.48 7.77 23.48
CA PHE A 39 -0.30 8.50 22.98
C PHE A 39 0.68 7.66 22.16
N TYR A 40 0.52 6.34 22.10
CA TYR A 40 1.41 5.44 21.34
C TYR A 40 0.75 5.01 20.03
N ALA A 41 1.56 4.62 19.04
CA ALA A 41 1.04 4.18 17.74
C ALA A 41 0.39 2.79 17.82
N HIS A 42 -0.78 2.62 17.21
CA HIS A 42 -1.57 1.40 17.16
C HIS A 42 -1.25 0.53 15.93
N SER A 43 -0.40 1.03 15.03
CA SER A 43 0.10 0.26 13.90
C SER A 43 1.47 0.74 13.46
N LEU A 44 2.20 -0.11 12.72
CA LEU A 44 3.46 0.28 12.09
C LEU A 44 3.30 1.41 11.09
N VAL A 45 2.19 1.44 10.34
CA VAL A 45 1.92 2.52 9.38
C VAL A 45 1.67 3.84 10.09
N GLU A 46 0.92 3.83 11.19
CA GLU A 46 0.69 5.02 12.01
C GLU A 46 2.01 5.56 12.59
N LEU A 47 2.83 4.67 13.17
CA LEU A 47 4.16 5.04 13.68
C LEU A 47 5.03 5.67 12.59
N ARG A 48 5.06 5.06 11.39
CA ARG A 48 5.87 5.59 10.27
C ARG A 48 5.39 6.96 9.82
N VAL A 49 4.08 7.17 9.70
CA VAL A 49 3.54 8.49 9.33
C VAL A 49 3.92 9.54 10.37
N TRP A 50 3.73 9.25 11.66
CA TRP A 50 4.10 10.19 12.73
C TRP A 50 5.60 10.53 12.73
N VAL A 51 6.47 9.53 12.53
CA VAL A 51 7.92 9.76 12.43
C VAL A 51 8.27 10.66 11.25
N ILE A 52 7.64 10.46 10.10
CA ILE A 52 7.87 11.30 8.91
C ILE A 52 7.38 12.73 9.19
N GLN A 53 6.15 12.90 9.68
CA GLN A 53 5.61 14.22 10.01
C GLN A 53 6.47 14.97 11.03
N ASN A 54 6.93 14.29 12.08
CA ASN A 54 7.83 14.88 13.07
C ASN A 54 9.18 15.29 12.49
N LYS A 55 9.74 14.51 11.56
CA LYS A 55 11.08 14.76 11.00
C LYS A 55 11.09 15.79 9.87
N THR A 56 10.05 15.80 9.03
CA THR A 56 10.02 16.61 7.81
C THR A 56 9.05 17.79 7.88
N GLY A 57 8.14 17.81 8.86
CA GLY A 57 7.07 18.79 8.93
C GLY A 57 5.99 18.63 7.85
N ILE A 58 5.97 17.51 7.12
CA ILE A 58 4.98 17.28 6.05
C ILE A 58 3.56 17.26 6.62
N THR A 59 2.65 17.98 5.98
CA THR A 59 1.26 18.06 6.43
C THR A 59 0.44 16.87 5.97
N VAL A 60 -0.73 16.69 6.57
CA VAL A 60 -1.70 15.67 6.16
C VAL A 60 -2.12 15.87 4.70
N GLU A 61 -2.35 17.12 4.31
CA GLU A 61 -2.77 17.51 2.96
C GLU A 61 -1.68 17.14 1.94
N GLU A 62 -0.41 17.35 2.29
CA GLU A 62 0.72 16.97 1.44
C GLU A 62 0.82 15.44 1.29
N ILE A 63 0.65 14.69 2.37
CA ILE A 63 0.64 13.21 2.31
C ILE A 63 -0.51 12.71 1.42
N VAL A 64 -1.72 13.24 1.61
CA VAL A 64 -2.89 12.85 0.80
C VAL A 64 -2.66 13.19 -0.67
N ARG A 65 -2.16 14.39 -0.97
CA ARG A 65 -1.86 14.84 -2.34
C ARG A 65 -0.82 13.94 -3.01
N GLU A 66 0.27 13.60 -2.32
CA GLU A 66 1.29 12.68 -2.88
C GLU A 66 0.75 11.27 -3.07
N SER A 67 -0.09 10.77 -2.15
CA SER A 67 -0.73 9.46 -2.31
C SER A 67 -1.65 9.43 -3.55
N GLN A 68 -2.42 10.49 -3.80
CA GLN A 68 -3.30 10.59 -4.97
C GLN A 68 -2.51 10.55 -6.28
N LYS A 69 -1.37 11.26 -6.36
CA LYS A 69 -0.50 11.21 -7.53
C LYS A 69 0.02 9.80 -7.78
N TYR A 70 0.49 9.12 -6.73
CA TYR A 70 0.94 7.74 -6.83
C TYR A 70 -0.17 6.82 -7.38
N TRP A 71 -1.39 6.94 -6.86
CA TRP A 71 -2.54 6.17 -7.34
C TRP A 71 -2.87 6.39 -8.82
N VAL A 72 -2.82 7.65 -9.28
CA VAL A 72 -3.07 8.00 -10.70
C VAL A 72 -1.97 7.44 -11.61
N ASN A 73 -0.71 7.50 -11.19
CA ASN A 73 0.41 6.97 -11.96
C ASN A 73 0.38 5.43 -12.04
N GLU A 74 0.11 4.74 -10.93
CA GLU A 74 -0.01 3.27 -10.89
C GLU A 74 -1.17 2.75 -11.75
N SER A 75 -2.32 3.42 -11.71
CA SER A 75 -3.48 3.05 -12.54
C SER A 75 -3.23 3.30 -14.03
N SER A 76 -2.41 4.30 -14.37
CA SER A 76 -2.00 4.57 -15.75
C SER A 76 -0.98 3.56 -16.30
N ALA A 77 -0.22 2.90 -15.43
CA ALA A 77 0.75 1.87 -15.79
C ALA A 77 0.13 0.48 -16.04
N HIS A 78 -1.13 0.26 -15.64
CA HIS A 78 -1.87 -1.00 -15.79
C HIS A 78 -2.82 -0.99 -17.00
N LYS A 79 -2.39 -0.49 -18.17
CA LYS A 79 -3.11 -0.77 -19.42
C LYS A 79 -2.78 -2.21 -19.85
N PRO A 80 -3.78 -3.11 -20.03
CA PRO A 80 -3.52 -4.41 -20.64
C PRO A 80 -2.93 -4.18 -22.02
N GLN A 81 -1.73 -4.71 -22.25
CA GLN A 81 -1.18 -4.83 -23.59
C GLN A 81 -2.06 -5.84 -24.33
N GLU A 82 -2.94 -5.36 -25.21
CA GLU A 82 -3.59 -6.22 -26.19
C GLU A 82 -2.47 -6.89 -26.99
N VAL A 83 -2.30 -8.19 -26.80
CA VAL A 83 -1.42 -9.02 -27.60
C VAL A 83 -2.02 -9.09 -29.00
N LEU A 84 -1.68 -8.09 -29.80
CA LEU A 84 -1.92 -8.07 -31.23
C LEU A 84 -1.10 -9.19 -31.88
N GLY A 85 -1.82 -10.19 -32.38
CA GLY A 85 -1.46 -10.98 -33.55
C GLY A 85 -0.30 -11.97 -33.35
N LEU A 86 -0.62 -13.25 -33.51
CA LEU A 86 0.12 -14.28 -34.27
C LEU A 86 -0.27 -15.68 -33.74
N CYS A 87 -1.56 -16.03 -33.83
CA CYS A 87 -1.98 -17.43 -33.86
C CYS A 87 -2.29 -17.78 -35.32
N GLY A 88 -1.23 -18.01 -36.09
CA GLY A 88 -1.32 -18.27 -37.51
C GLY A 88 0.07 -18.30 -38.10
N LEU A 89 0.71 -19.48 -38.02
CA LEU A 89 1.73 -20.03 -38.92
C LEU A 89 2.51 -21.13 -38.16
N TYR A 90 1.88 -22.30 -38.00
CA TYR A 90 2.65 -23.54 -37.86
C TYR A 90 3.01 -24.02 -39.27
N PRO A 91 4.29 -24.20 -39.63
CA PRO A 91 4.64 -24.90 -40.85
C PRO A 91 4.29 -26.38 -40.68
N ALA A 92 3.56 -26.93 -41.65
CA ALA A 92 3.35 -28.36 -41.81
C ALA A 92 4.71 -29.05 -41.95
N LEU A 93 4.95 -30.10 -41.15
CA LEU A 93 6.02 -31.06 -41.37
C LEU A 93 5.37 -32.38 -41.76
N ASP A 94 5.50 -32.69 -43.05
CA ASP A 94 5.13 -33.96 -43.67
C ASP A 94 6.04 -35.10 -43.19
N GLY A 95 5.52 -36.34 -43.13
CA GLY A 95 6.36 -37.53 -43.34
C GLY A 95 6.07 -38.82 -42.55
N ALA A 96 5.21 -39.68 -43.12
CA ALA A 96 5.41 -41.12 -43.39
C ALA A 96 5.54 -42.23 -42.31
N GLY A 97 4.78 -43.33 -42.53
CA GLY A 97 5.01 -44.74 -42.10
C GLY A 97 3.97 -45.26 -41.09
N GLY A 98 2.99 -46.13 -41.42
CA GLY A 98 3.13 -47.58 -41.74
C GLY A 98 3.53 -48.34 -40.46
N TYR A 99 2.73 -49.19 -39.81
CA TYR A 99 1.85 -50.31 -40.23
C TYR A 99 0.81 -50.55 -39.12
#